data_AF-A0A2Z6QM83-F1
#
_entry.id   AF-A0A2Z6QM83-F1
#
_cell.length_a   1.000
_cell.length_b   1.000
_cell.length_c   1.000
_cell.angle_alpha   90.00
_cell.angle_beta   90.00
_cell.angle_gamma   90.00
#
_symmetry.space_group_name_H-M   'P 1'
#
loop_
_entity.id
_entity.type
_entity.pdbx_description
1 polymer ?
#
loop_
_entity_poly.entity_id
_entity_poly.type
_entity_poly.pdbx_seq_one_letter_code
_entity_poly.pdbx_strand_id
1 'polypeptide(L)'
;MLLWIESYLSDYKENNSKDDKKYEPWSTVNAKINYYYGISQNQETKVYILVFDDEYSDYYCEKCGNKYDIKQNKWCKPCRMKNFTNRSSGDKEIDDFIQEEQLKFGYNTVFEWIPYNEFIEIKELEKDFTAIWKNDPLCYNANNEKLIRESYKIVYLKYLYNSSDAIDGFLNMVESLLNNGRCYGISQNPNTKIYILVFDEWYSYYCCIDCGIKYEDIMTKWCKPCQINYLKDNFTNWTSGNEKIDEFIQKMQLKNNCYDDKIFEWIPFYKFIEINEK
;
A
#
# COMPACT_ATOMS: atom_id res chain seq x y z
N MET A 1 -10.60 24.21 -21.05
CA MET A 1 -11.12 24.12 -22.43
C MET A 1 -10.30 23.17 -23.30
N LEU A 2 -8.98 23.37 -23.49
CA LEU A 2 -8.16 22.47 -24.32
C LEU A 2 -8.21 21.00 -23.86
N LEU A 3 -8.03 20.74 -22.56
CA LEU A 3 -8.13 19.38 -21.99
C LEU A 3 -9.50 18.70 -22.24
N TRP A 4 -10.58 19.50 -22.29
CA TRP A 4 -11.93 18.98 -22.55
C TRP A 4 -12.12 18.64 -24.02
N ILE A 5 -11.57 19.44 -24.92
CA ILE A 5 -11.55 19.17 -26.37
C ILE A 5 -10.71 17.91 -26.64
N GLU A 6 -9.55 17.77 -25.99
CA GLU A 6 -8.70 16.60 -26.11
C GLU A 6 -9.38 15.32 -25.60
N SER A 7 -10.07 15.39 -24.45
CA SER A 7 -10.88 14.29 -23.92
C SER A 7 -12.00 13.90 -24.88
N TYR A 8 -12.79 14.86 -25.39
CA TYR A 8 -13.83 14.59 -26.39
C TYR A 8 -13.28 13.92 -27.65
N LEU A 9 -12.15 14.40 -28.16
CA LEU A 9 -11.50 13.82 -29.34
C LEU A 9 -10.94 12.41 -29.07
N SER A 10 -10.51 12.11 -27.84
CA SER A 10 -10.07 10.78 -27.42
C SER A 10 -11.23 9.79 -27.39
N ASP A 11 -12.32 10.15 -26.72
CA ASP A 11 -13.53 9.31 -26.65
C ASP A 11 -14.13 9.07 -28.04
N TYR A 12 -14.10 10.09 -28.90
CA TYR A 12 -14.54 9.99 -30.29
C TYR A 12 -13.68 8.99 -31.09
N LYS A 13 -12.36 8.94 -30.86
CA LYS A 13 -11.45 7.99 -31.52
C LYS A 13 -11.61 6.57 -31.01
N GLU A 14 -11.70 6.39 -29.69
CA GLU A 14 -11.80 5.06 -29.07
C GLU A 14 -13.10 4.36 -29.48
N ASN A 15 -14.21 5.10 -29.54
CA ASN A 15 -15.51 4.55 -29.95
C ASN A 15 -15.66 4.31 -31.46
N ASN A 16 -14.92 5.04 -32.32
CA ASN A 16 -14.90 4.81 -33.77
C ASN A 16 -13.85 3.77 -34.21
N SER A 17 -13.03 3.26 -33.28
CA SER A 17 -12.08 2.14 -33.54
C SER A 17 -12.73 0.76 -33.40
N LYS A 18 -13.96 0.69 -32.87
CA LYS A 18 -14.76 -0.54 -32.72
C LYS A 18 -15.76 -0.73 -33.87
N ASP A 19 -15.29 -0.63 -35.11
CA ASP A 19 -16.05 -1.07 -36.29
C ASP A 19 -15.75 -2.55 -36.56
N ASP A 20 -16.34 -3.44 -35.76
CA ASP A 20 -16.65 -4.80 -36.20
C ASP A 20 -18.07 -5.15 -35.75
N LYS A 21 -18.98 -5.08 -36.71
CA LYS A 21 -20.40 -5.40 -36.58
C LYS A 21 -20.57 -6.88 -36.21
N LYS A 22 -21.04 -7.15 -35.00
CA LYS A 22 -21.88 -8.32 -34.73
C LYS A 22 -23.15 -7.89 -33.99
N TYR A 23 -24.27 -8.11 -34.67
CA TYR A 23 -25.62 -7.92 -34.15
C TYR A 23 -25.89 -9.01 -33.10
N GLU A 24 -26.11 -8.63 -31.85
CA GLU A 24 -26.77 -9.47 -30.85
C GLU A 24 -28.04 -8.78 -30.32
N PRO A 25 -29.15 -9.51 -30.07
CA PRO A 25 -30.41 -8.90 -29.66
C PRO A 25 -30.52 -8.74 -28.14
N TRP A 26 -30.91 -7.53 -27.72
CA TRP A 26 -31.60 -7.21 -26.46
C TRP A 26 -30.90 -7.57 -25.14
N SER A 27 -29.75 -6.94 -24.87
CA SER A 27 -29.50 -6.32 -23.55
C SER A 27 -28.36 -5.30 -23.68
N THR A 28 -28.59 -4.08 -23.19
CA THR A 28 -27.69 -2.89 -23.29
C THR A 28 -27.36 -2.42 -24.71
N VAL A 29 -28.32 -1.72 -25.33
CA VAL A 29 -27.97 -0.67 -26.30
C VAL A 29 -27.12 0.35 -25.52
N ASN A 30 -25.80 0.36 -25.75
CA ASN A 30 -24.97 1.53 -25.47
C ASN A 30 -25.49 2.65 -26.38
N ALA A 31 -26.52 3.34 -25.92
CA ALA A 31 -27.01 4.53 -26.58
C ALA A 31 -25.84 5.51 -26.68
N LYS A 32 -25.63 6.05 -27.88
CA LYS A 32 -24.78 7.20 -28.14
C LYS A 32 -25.30 8.38 -27.32
N ILE A 33 -24.98 8.45 -26.03
CA ILE A 33 -25.31 9.62 -25.23
C ILE A 33 -24.23 10.64 -25.52
N ASN A 34 -24.55 11.57 -26.42
CA ASN A 34 -23.71 12.71 -26.73
C ASN A 34 -24.00 13.75 -25.64
N TYR A 35 -23.27 13.68 -24.53
CA TYR A 35 -23.50 14.51 -23.35
C TYR A 35 -23.20 16.00 -23.59
N TYR A 36 -22.87 16.43 -24.81
CA TYR A 36 -22.44 17.78 -25.13
C TYR A 36 -23.42 18.44 -26.10
N TYR A 37 -23.95 19.60 -25.72
CA TYR A 37 -24.87 20.39 -26.54
C TYR A 37 -24.17 21.47 -27.36
N GLY A 38 -23.00 21.97 -26.92
CA GLY A 38 -22.20 22.93 -27.70
C GLY A 38 -21.28 23.79 -26.86
N ILE A 39 -20.57 24.73 -27.51
CA ILE A 39 -19.70 25.73 -26.86
C ILE A 39 -20.33 27.11 -27.09
N SER A 40 -20.37 27.93 -26.04
CA SER A 40 -20.75 29.35 -26.13
C SER A 40 -19.61 30.23 -25.62
N GLN A 41 -19.61 31.50 -26.00
CA GLN A 41 -18.59 32.47 -25.58
C GLN A 41 -19.26 33.75 -25.08
N ASN A 42 -18.85 34.21 -23.89
CA ASN A 42 -19.19 35.53 -23.41
C ASN A 42 -18.43 36.59 -24.25
N GLN A 43 -19.17 37.50 -24.89
CA GLN A 43 -18.60 38.46 -25.83
C GLN A 43 -17.75 39.55 -25.17
N GLU A 44 -17.94 39.82 -23.88
CA GLU A 44 -17.24 40.85 -23.12
C GLU A 44 -15.98 40.28 -22.46
N THR A 45 -16.13 39.19 -21.71
CA THR A 45 -15.02 38.57 -20.97
C THR A 45 -14.19 37.62 -21.82
N LYS A 46 -14.67 37.26 -23.01
CA LYS A 46 -14.12 36.24 -23.91
C LYS A 46 -14.04 34.84 -23.29
N VAL A 47 -14.68 34.61 -22.14
CA VAL A 47 -14.78 33.31 -21.48
C VAL A 47 -15.67 32.38 -22.29
N TYR A 48 -15.17 31.19 -22.60
CA TYR A 48 -15.93 30.13 -23.23
C TYR A 48 -16.56 29.22 -22.18
N ILE A 49 -17.81 28.82 -22.40
CA ILE A 49 -18.53 27.83 -21.59
C ILE A 49 -18.90 26.64 -22.47
N LEU A 50 -18.78 25.43 -21.92
CA LEU A 50 -19.29 24.23 -22.56
C LEU A 50 -20.69 23.95 -22.01
N VAL A 51 -21.63 23.64 -22.89
CA VAL A 51 -23.00 23.26 -22.56
C VAL A 51 -23.08 21.75 -22.73
N PHE A 52 -23.47 21.06 -21.67
CA PHE A 52 -23.56 19.61 -21.60
C PHE A 52 -24.80 19.20 -20.81
N ASP A 53 -25.20 17.96 -21.02
CA ASP A 53 -26.31 17.31 -20.33
C ASP A 53 -26.05 17.21 -18.83
N ASP A 54 -27.09 17.35 -18.02
CA ASP A 54 -27.05 17.30 -16.57
C ASP A 54 -26.41 15.98 -16.08
N GLU A 55 -26.67 14.86 -16.79
CA GLU A 55 -26.09 13.54 -16.52
C GLU A 55 -24.57 13.50 -16.73
N TYR A 56 -23.98 14.45 -17.49
CA TYR A 56 -22.53 14.53 -17.69
C TYR A 56 -21.79 14.62 -16.34
N SER A 57 -22.32 15.42 -15.42
CA SER A 57 -21.70 15.67 -14.12
C SER A 57 -21.71 14.46 -13.18
N ASP A 58 -22.47 13.42 -13.53
CA ASP A 58 -22.52 12.14 -12.81
C ASP A 58 -21.44 11.16 -13.30
N TYR A 59 -20.98 11.33 -14.54
CA TYR A 59 -20.04 10.41 -15.18
C TYR A 59 -18.66 11.00 -15.42
N TYR A 60 -18.56 12.32 -15.56
CA TYR A 60 -17.34 13.01 -15.96
C TYR A 60 -16.97 14.12 -15.00
N CYS A 61 -15.67 14.31 -14.86
CA CYS A 61 -15.12 15.26 -13.92
C CYS A 61 -15.08 16.66 -14.47
N GLU A 62 -15.73 17.57 -13.76
CA GLU A 62 -15.81 19.00 -14.07
C GLU A 62 -14.45 19.73 -14.04
N LYS A 63 -13.40 19.10 -13.49
CA LYS A 63 -12.04 19.68 -13.47
C LYS A 63 -11.21 19.20 -14.67
N CYS A 64 -11.24 17.90 -14.96
CA CYS A 64 -10.36 17.25 -15.93
C CYS A 64 -11.05 16.91 -17.27
N GLY A 65 -12.37 16.78 -17.30
CA GLY A 65 -13.14 16.23 -18.43
C GLY A 65 -13.12 14.70 -18.50
N ASN A 66 -12.24 14.03 -17.75
CA ASN A 66 -12.16 12.57 -17.75
C ASN A 66 -13.33 11.94 -16.99
N LYS A 67 -13.69 10.73 -17.40
CA LYS A 67 -14.67 9.90 -16.71
C LYS A 67 -14.24 9.62 -15.27
N TYR A 68 -15.18 9.67 -14.33
CA TYR A 68 -14.93 9.24 -12.95
C TYR A 68 -14.71 7.73 -12.90
N ASP A 69 -13.68 7.29 -12.19
CA ASP A 69 -13.45 5.85 -11.99
C ASP A 69 -14.43 5.28 -10.96
N ILE A 70 -14.83 6.09 -9.95
CA ILE A 70 -15.88 5.74 -8.97
C ILE A 70 -16.95 6.83 -8.98
N LYS A 71 -18.10 6.53 -9.61
CA LYS A 71 -19.20 7.48 -9.84
C LYS A 71 -19.81 8.01 -8.54
N GLN A 72 -20.00 7.14 -7.55
CA GLN A 72 -20.71 7.43 -6.29
C GLN A 72 -20.13 8.63 -5.54
N ASN A 73 -18.83 8.88 -5.69
CA ASN A 73 -18.12 9.95 -4.99
C ASN A 73 -17.31 10.84 -5.94
N LYS A 74 -17.66 10.87 -7.24
CA LYS A 74 -17.01 11.76 -8.24
C LYS A 74 -15.46 11.68 -8.23
N TRP A 75 -14.91 10.47 -8.18
CA TRP A 75 -13.45 10.26 -8.11
C TRP A 75 -12.80 10.34 -9.52
N CYS A 76 -12.04 11.41 -9.84
CA CYS A 76 -11.21 11.51 -11.07
C CYS A 76 -9.74 11.23 -10.72
N LYS A 77 -9.22 10.05 -11.11
CA LYS A 77 -7.80 9.68 -10.96
C LYS A 77 -6.85 10.77 -11.47
N PRO A 78 -6.97 11.29 -12.71
CA PRO A 78 -6.09 12.35 -13.21
C PRO A 78 -6.08 13.63 -12.37
N CYS A 79 -7.23 14.05 -11.82
CA CYS A 79 -7.31 15.21 -10.94
C CYS A 79 -6.65 14.95 -9.59
N ARG A 80 -6.80 13.73 -9.06
CA ARG A 80 -6.23 13.36 -7.78
C ARG A 80 -4.71 13.18 -7.86
N MET A 81 -4.22 12.62 -8.97
CA MET A 81 -2.80 12.48 -9.24
C MET A 81 -2.06 13.81 -9.31
N LYS A 82 -2.69 14.87 -9.86
CA LYS A 82 -2.11 16.23 -9.86
C LYS A 82 -1.94 16.83 -8.46
N ASN A 83 -2.65 16.30 -7.46
CA ASN A 83 -2.60 16.80 -6.08
C ASN A 83 -1.65 15.99 -5.19
N PHE A 84 -1.23 14.80 -5.58
CA PHE A 84 -0.18 14.08 -4.84
C PHE A 84 1.12 14.88 -4.99
N THR A 85 1.66 15.31 -3.85
CA THR A 85 2.77 16.26 -3.79
C THR A 85 4.00 15.75 -4.55
N ASN A 86 4.79 16.67 -5.13
CA ASN A 86 6.08 16.48 -5.81
C ASN A 86 7.21 15.83 -4.95
N ARG A 87 6.88 15.08 -3.89
CA ARG A 87 7.85 14.40 -3.04
C ARG A 87 8.27 13.12 -3.74
N SER A 88 9.38 13.21 -4.45
CA SER A 88 10.09 12.08 -5.06
C SER A 88 11.19 11.61 -4.12
N SER A 89 11.39 10.29 -4.07
CA SER A 89 12.53 9.67 -3.40
C SER A 89 13.84 9.87 -4.16
N GLY A 90 13.75 10.21 -5.46
CA GLY A 90 14.85 10.16 -6.41
C GLY A 90 15.14 8.75 -6.94
N ASP A 91 14.44 7.73 -6.43
CA ASP A 91 14.45 6.35 -6.89
C ASP A 91 13.17 6.08 -7.66
N LYS A 92 13.30 5.76 -8.96
CA LYS A 92 12.17 5.56 -9.84
C LYS A 92 11.29 4.39 -9.42
N GLU A 93 11.88 3.31 -8.91
CA GLU A 93 11.14 2.10 -8.55
C GLU A 93 10.27 2.34 -7.32
N ILE A 94 10.81 3.03 -6.32
CA ILE A 94 10.05 3.47 -5.13
C ILE A 94 8.96 4.47 -5.51
N ASP A 95 9.27 5.42 -6.39
CA ASP A 95 8.30 6.43 -6.82
C ASP A 95 7.15 5.82 -7.64
N ASP A 96 7.44 4.82 -8.49
CA ASP A 96 6.44 4.08 -9.25
C ASP A 96 5.56 3.24 -8.30
N PHE A 97 6.17 2.53 -7.34
CA PHE A 97 5.42 1.78 -6.31
C PHE A 97 4.49 2.67 -5.48
N ILE A 98 4.98 3.81 -4.99
CA ILE A 98 4.16 4.75 -4.22
C ILE A 98 2.96 5.23 -5.05
N GLN A 99 3.18 5.55 -6.33
CA GLN A 99 2.10 5.95 -7.22
C GLN A 99 1.07 4.84 -7.42
N GLU A 100 1.51 3.60 -7.63
CA GLU A 100 0.61 2.45 -7.76
C GLU A 100 -0.27 2.26 -6.51
N GLU A 101 0.32 2.36 -5.31
CA GLU A 101 -0.41 2.26 -4.06
C GLU A 101 -1.39 3.41 -3.84
N GLN A 102 -0.99 4.65 -4.14
CA GLN A 102 -1.88 5.81 -4.08
C GLN A 102 -3.13 5.67 -4.96
N LEU A 103 -3.04 4.89 -6.03
CA LEU A 103 -4.18 4.60 -6.92
C LEU A 103 -5.13 3.55 -6.38
N LYS A 104 -4.67 2.68 -5.47
CA LYS A 104 -5.49 1.64 -4.82
C LYS A 104 -6.41 2.23 -3.73
N PHE A 105 -6.01 3.33 -3.07
CA PHE A 105 -6.74 3.87 -1.92
C PHE A 105 -7.74 5.00 -2.25
N GLY A 106 -9.03 4.71 -2.05
CA GLY A 106 -10.14 5.60 -2.37
C GLY A 106 -10.31 6.83 -1.46
N TYR A 107 -10.10 6.73 -0.14
CA TYR A 107 -10.53 7.80 0.80
C TYR A 107 -9.71 7.96 2.10
N ASN A 108 -8.65 7.18 2.32
CA ASN A 108 -7.88 7.18 3.57
C ASN A 108 -6.59 8.00 3.48
N THR A 109 -5.81 7.95 4.56
CA THR A 109 -4.42 8.41 4.62
C THR A 109 -3.65 7.99 3.37
N VAL A 110 -2.99 8.95 2.74
CA VAL A 110 -2.23 8.76 1.50
C VAL A 110 -0.87 8.16 1.86
N PHE A 111 -0.57 7.01 1.26
CA PHE A 111 0.78 6.44 1.30
C PHE A 111 1.72 7.33 0.49
N GLU A 112 2.79 7.87 1.10
CA GLU A 112 3.67 8.84 0.44
C GLU A 112 5.16 8.62 0.73
N TRP A 113 6.03 9.25 -0.07
CA TRP A 113 7.42 9.41 0.29
C TRP A 113 7.57 10.49 1.37
N ILE A 114 8.25 10.15 2.46
CA ILE A 114 8.46 11.02 3.61
C ILE A 114 9.94 11.37 3.69
N PRO A 115 10.33 12.64 3.40
CA PRO A 115 11.72 13.05 3.55
C PRO A 115 12.21 12.85 4.98
N TYR A 116 13.39 12.24 5.15
CA TYR A 116 13.91 11.89 6.49
C TYR A 116 14.06 13.08 7.45
N ASN A 117 14.30 14.28 6.92
CA ASN A 117 14.41 15.53 7.70
C ASN A 117 13.07 16.04 8.26
N GLU A 118 11.96 15.39 7.92
CA GLU A 118 10.63 15.62 8.50
C GLU A 118 10.48 14.95 9.88
N PHE A 119 11.36 14.04 10.25
CA PHE A 119 11.38 13.40 11.57
C PHE A 119 12.24 14.19 12.56
N ILE A 120 11.71 14.42 13.75
CA ILE A 120 12.44 14.94 14.92
C ILE A 120 12.24 14.03 16.11
N GLU A 121 13.12 14.16 17.10
CA GLU A 121 13.07 13.36 18.33
C GLU A 121 13.00 11.84 18.05
N ILE A 122 13.82 11.35 17.13
CA ILE A 122 13.91 9.90 16.87
C ILE A 122 14.43 9.22 18.14
N LYS A 123 13.64 8.30 18.69
CA LYS A 123 13.93 7.55 19.93
C LYS A 123 13.88 6.06 19.62
N GLU A 124 14.87 5.33 20.12
CA GLU A 124 14.94 3.87 20.03
C GLU A 124 14.04 3.22 21.10
N LEU A 125 13.32 2.19 20.69
CA LEU A 125 12.62 1.22 21.53
C LEU A 125 13.30 -0.14 21.33
N GLU A 126 13.00 -1.14 22.16
CA GLU A 126 13.70 -2.46 22.14
C GLU A 126 13.88 -3.08 20.74
N LYS A 127 12.94 -2.87 19.80
CA LYS A 127 13.01 -3.44 18.44
C LYS A 127 12.68 -2.47 17.30
N ASP A 128 12.22 -1.27 17.62
CA ASP A 128 11.67 -0.29 16.67
C ASP A 128 12.04 1.13 17.09
N PHE A 129 11.69 2.14 16.29
CA PHE A 129 11.94 3.53 16.62
C PHE A 129 10.62 4.31 16.64
N THR A 130 10.59 5.39 17.40
CA THR A 130 9.51 6.39 17.35
C THR A 130 10.09 7.73 16.93
N ALA A 131 9.28 8.56 16.29
CA ALA A 131 9.65 9.91 15.94
C ALA A 131 8.43 10.83 15.94
N ILE A 132 8.66 12.13 16.03
CA ILE A 132 7.65 13.14 15.73
C ILE A 132 7.80 13.50 14.25
N TRP A 133 6.74 13.28 13.49
CA TRP A 133 6.63 13.74 12.11
C TRP A 133 6.06 15.16 12.09
N LYS A 134 6.86 16.14 11.62
CA LYS A 134 6.50 17.57 11.63
C LYS A 134 5.21 17.87 10.86
N ASN A 135 5.04 17.26 9.70
CA ASN A 135 3.94 17.48 8.77
C ASN A 135 3.18 16.17 8.62
N ASP A 136 2.04 16.03 9.30
CA ASP A 136 1.24 14.80 9.37
C ASP A 136 0.99 14.16 7.98
N PRO A 137 0.66 12.85 7.86
CA PRO A 137 0.33 12.26 6.59
C PRO A 137 -0.76 13.04 5.89
N LEU A 138 -0.67 13.11 4.56
CA LEU A 138 -1.75 13.65 3.75
C LEU A 138 -3.02 12.83 3.95
N CYS A 139 -4.09 13.50 4.36
CA CYS A 139 -5.42 12.91 4.46
C CYS A 139 -6.34 13.56 3.42
N TYR A 140 -7.12 12.74 2.71
CA TYR A 140 -8.16 13.26 1.81
C TYR A 140 -9.40 13.64 2.62
N ASN A 141 -9.72 14.93 2.65
CA ASN A 141 -10.96 15.40 3.26
C ASN A 141 -12.09 15.33 2.22
N ALA A 142 -12.99 14.36 2.36
CA ALA A 142 -14.11 14.15 1.45
C ALA A 142 -15.11 15.33 1.43
N ASN A 143 -15.26 16.06 2.55
CA ASN A 143 -16.19 17.19 2.62
C ASN A 143 -15.69 18.40 1.83
N ASN A 144 -14.37 18.57 1.74
CA ASN A 144 -13.74 19.74 1.15
C ASN A 144 -12.98 19.43 -0.16
N GLU A 145 -12.99 18.17 -0.61
CA GLU A 145 -12.24 17.62 -1.74
C GLU A 145 -10.76 18.03 -1.79
N LYS A 146 -10.14 18.21 -0.63
CA LYS A 146 -8.78 18.72 -0.48
C LYS A 146 -7.94 17.79 0.36
N LEU A 147 -6.65 17.75 0.05
CA LEU A 147 -5.67 17.15 0.93
C LEU A 147 -5.40 18.12 2.09
N ILE A 148 -5.47 17.60 3.30
CA ILE A 148 -5.15 18.32 4.53
C ILE A 148 -3.93 17.68 5.19
N ARG A 149 -3.12 18.51 5.87
CA ARG A 149 -2.07 18.07 6.78
C ARG A 149 -2.32 18.71 8.14
N GLU A 150 -2.29 17.90 9.18
CA GLU A 150 -2.13 18.39 10.56
C GLU A 150 -0.63 18.50 10.87
N SER A 151 -0.27 18.99 12.06
CA SER A 151 1.13 19.15 12.46
C SER A 151 1.46 18.27 13.67
N TYR A 152 2.69 17.74 13.69
CA TYR A 152 3.31 17.05 14.84
C TYR A 152 2.58 15.79 15.31
N LYS A 153 2.74 14.69 14.56
CA LYS A 153 2.25 13.38 14.97
C LYS A 153 3.36 12.45 15.39
N ILE A 154 3.10 11.65 16.42
CA ILE A 154 3.97 10.54 16.80
C ILE A 154 3.77 9.40 15.81
N VAL A 155 4.87 8.99 15.18
CA VAL A 155 4.92 7.88 14.23
C VAL A 155 5.92 6.84 14.69
N TYR A 156 5.71 5.63 14.20
CA TYR A 156 6.59 4.49 14.43
C TYR A 156 7.37 4.22 13.16
N LEU A 157 8.66 3.91 13.35
CA LEU A 157 9.64 3.75 12.29
C LEU A 157 10.24 2.35 12.37
N LYS A 158 10.15 1.59 11.28
CA LYS A 158 10.88 0.33 11.12
C LYS A 158 12.01 0.52 10.14
N TYR A 159 13.25 0.35 10.61
CA TYR A 159 14.42 0.31 9.75
C TYR A 159 14.52 -1.08 9.13
N LEU A 160 14.71 -1.11 7.82
CA LEU A 160 14.72 -2.34 7.03
C LEU A 160 16.12 -2.50 6.43
N TYR A 161 16.92 -3.32 7.11
CA TYR A 161 18.30 -3.58 6.75
C TYR A 161 18.35 -4.57 5.57
N ASN A 162 18.47 -4.05 4.35
CA ASN A 162 18.53 -4.87 3.13
C ASN A 162 19.89 -5.59 2.98
N SER A 163 19.86 -6.87 2.59
CA SER A 163 20.93 -7.49 1.77
C SER A 163 20.72 -7.05 0.31
N SER A 164 21.76 -6.93 -0.51
CA SER A 164 21.72 -6.14 -1.76
C SER A 164 20.77 -6.60 -2.91
N ASP A 165 19.92 -7.62 -2.70
CA ASP A 165 18.90 -8.10 -3.64
C ASP A 165 17.44 -7.83 -3.16
N ALA A 166 17.27 -6.94 -2.16
CA ALA A 166 16.10 -6.92 -1.28
C ALA A 166 15.02 -5.85 -1.56
N ILE A 167 15.05 -5.11 -2.67
CA ILE A 167 14.02 -4.08 -2.90
C ILE A 167 12.65 -4.70 -3.24
N ASP A 168 12.60 -5.73 -4.09
CA ASP A 168 11.37 -6.48 -4.38
C ASP A 168 10.80 -7.14 -3.12
N GLY A 169 11.67 -7.74 -2.30
CA GLY A 169 11.28 -8.34 -1.01
C GLY A 169 10.72 -7.29 -0.05
N PHE A 170 11.33 -6.11 -0.02
CA PHE A 170 10.86 -4.97 0.73
C PHE A 170 9.49 -4.47 0.24
N LEU A 171 9.31 -4.25 -1.06
CA LEU A 171 8.05 -3.76 -1.61
C LEU A 171 6.89 -4.76 -1.41
N ASN A 172 7.15 -6.06 -1.60
CA ASN A 172 6.17 -7.12 -1.30
C ASN A 172 5.78 -7.13 0.18
N MET A 173 6.74 -6.94 1.08
CA MET A 173 6.46 -6.79 2.51
C MET A 173 5.55 -5.59 2.73
N VAL A 174 5.90 -4.41 2.20
CA VAL A 174 5.12 -3.17 2.35
C VAL A 174 3.70 -3.31 1.81
N GLU A 175 3.51 -3.94 0.65
CA GLU A 175 2.18 -4.19 0.07
C GLU A 175 1.30 -5.02 1.04
N SER A 176 1.88 -6.04 1.69
CA SER A 176 1.19 -6.80 2.73
C SER A 176 0.74 -5.93 3.91
N LEU A 177 1.59 -4.98 4.32
CA LEU A 177 1.28 -4.07 5.43
C LEU A 177 0.18 -3.07 5.05
N LEU A 178 0.20 -2.57 3.81
CA LEU A 178 -0.74 -1.58 3.27
C LEU A 178 -2.18 -2.09 3.24
N ASN A 179 -2.39 -3.39 3.03
CA ASN A 179 -3.71 -4.01 3.09
C ASN A 179 -4.43 -3.81 4.45
N ASN A 180 -3.70 -3.47 5.52
CA ASN A 180 -4.28 -3.15 6.83
C ASN A 180 -4.57 -1.64 7.05
N GLY A 181 -4.21 -0.78 6.09
CA GLY A 181 -4.68 0.61 6.00
C GLY A 181 -4.07 1.62 6.99
N ARG A 182 -2.90 1.34 7.57
CA ARG A 182 -2.28 2.15 8.63
C ARG A 182 -0.79 2.45 8.45
N CYS A 183 -0.29 2.23 7.24
CA CYS A 183 1.04 2.65 6.83
C CYS A 183 0.94 4.01 6.13
N TYR A 184 1.82 4.94 6.53
CA TYR A 184 1.83 6.30 6.02
C TYR A 184 2.78 6.50 4.86
N GLY A 185 3.86 5.72 4.80
CA GLY A 185 4.85 5.98 3.78
C GLY A 185 6.16 5.26 3.98
N ILE A 186 7.07 5.57 3.06
CA ILE A 186 8.47 5.13 3.08
C ILE A 186 9.34 6.38 3.22
N SER A 187 10.42 6.24 3.98
CA SER A 187 11.53 7.17 4.02
C SER A 187 12.83 6.41 3.76
N GLN A 188 13.93 7.13 3.54
CA GLN A 188 15.27 6.56 3.56
C GLN A 188 16.19 7.43 4.41
N ASN A 189 16.97 6.80 5.28
CA ASN A 189 18.02 7.51 6.00
C ASN A 189 19.09 7.97 5.00
N PRO A 190 19.37 9.28 4.88
CA PRO A 190 20.26 9.80 3.85
C PRO A 190 21.71 9.36 4.02
N ASN A 191 22.12 9.01 5.24
CA ASN A 191 23.48 8.60 5.58
C ASN A 191 23.70 7.11 5.37
N THR A 192 22.80 6.28 5.89
CA THR A 192 22.94 4.80 5.83
C THR A 192 22.31 4.19 4.59
N LYS A 193 21.48 4.94 3.86
CA LYS A 193 20.67 4.48 2.73
C LYS A 193 19.65 3.38 3.08
N ILE A 194 19.43 3.14 4.37
CA ILE A 194 18.45 2.19 4.87
C ILE A 194 17.05 2.75 4.67
N TYR A 195 16.17 1.96 4.06
CA TYR A 195 14.74 2.28 3.94
C TYR A 195 14.05 2.15 5.29
N ILE A 196 13.07 3.02 5.51
CA ILE A 196 12.33 3.15 6.75
C ILE A 196 10.85 3.12 6.41
N LEU A 197 10.12 2.21 7.01
CA LEU A 197 8.68 2.20 6.97
C LEU A 197 8.11 3.10 8.06
N VAL A 198 7.06 3.86 7.74
CA VAL A 198 6.39 4.80 8.65
C VAL A 198 4.94 4.39 8.86
N PHE A 199 4.53 4.19 10.10
CA PHE A 199 3.19 3.70 10.45
C PHE A 199 2.69 4.28 11.78
N ASP A 200 1.42 4.02 12.08
CA ASP A 200 0.75 4.55 13.27
C ASP A 200 0.93 3.68 14.52
N GLU A 201 0.60 4.27 15.67
CA GLU A 201 0.68 3.60 16.98
C GLU A 201 -0.15 2.31 17.02
N TRP A 202 -1.35 2.36 16.44
CA TRP A 202 -2.23 1.21 16.41
C TRP A 202 -1.54 0.04 15.71
N TYR A 203 -0.90 0.28 14.57
CA TYR A 203 -0.20 -0.75 13.84
C TYR A 203 0.93 -1.37 14.66
N SER A 204 1.75 -0.56 15.34
CA SER A 204 2.80 -1.05 16.25
C SER A 204 2.26 -1.92 17.40
N TYR A 205 1.03 -1.63 17.84
CA TYR A 205 0.40 -2.33 18.95
C TYR A 205 -0.27 -3.63 18.53
N TYR A 206 -0.96 -3.64 17.38
CA TYR A 206 -1.86 -4.72 16.99
C TYR A 206 -1.34 -5.62 15.86
N CYS A 207 -0.30 -5.20 15.12
CA CYS A 207 0.19 -5.93 13.95
C CYS A 207 1.65 -6.36 14.12
N CYS A 208 1.97 -7.52 13.56
CA CYS A 208 3.34 -7.94 13.35
C CYS A 208 3.99 -7.06 12.30
N ILE A 209 5.09 -6.41 12.65
CA ILE A 209 5.79 -5.50 11.74
C ILE A 209 6.45 -6.28 10.58
N ASP A 210 6.87 -7.53 10.82
CA ASP A 210 7.60 -8.31 9.83
C ASP A 210 6.71 -8.88 8.71
N CYS A 211 5.42 -9.11 8.96
CA CYS A 211 4.50 -9.69 7.97
C CYS A 211 3.15 -8.99 7.84
N GLY A 212 2.88 -7.98 8.66
CA GLY A 212 1.63 -7.22 8.69
C GLY A 212 0.41 -7.91 9.23
N ILE A 213 0.52 -9.17 9.66
CA ILE A 213 -0.63 -9.90 10.20
C ILE A 213 -0.91 -9.42 11.63
N LYS A 214 -2.20 -9.24 11.95
CA LYS A 214 -2.64 -8.88 13.30
C LYS A 214 -2.29 -9.96 14.30
N TYR A 215 -1.84 -9.56 15.47
CA TYR A 215 -1.59 -10.48 16.57
C TYR A 215 -2.91 -11.10 17.03
N GLU A 216 -2.93 -12.43 17.18
CA GLU A 216 -4.04 -13.14 17.83
C GLU A 216 -4.10 -12.79 19.32
N ASP A 217 -2.91 -12.69 19.94
CA ASP A 217 -2.73 -12.23 21.31
C ASP A 217 -1.79 -11.02 21.34
N ILE A 218 -2.37 -9.87 21.71
CA ILE A 218 -1.69 -8.59 21.73
C ILE A 218 -0.73 -8.48 22.92
N MET A 219 -0.97 -9.22 24.01
CA MET A 219 -0.11 -9.18 25.21
C MET A 219 1.26 -9.78 24.92
N THR A 220 1.29 -10.85 24.13
CA THR A 220 2.52 -11.58 23.80
C THR A 220 3.17 -11.07 22.52
N LYS A 221 2.40 -10.33 21.69
CA LYS A 221 2.80 -9.89 20.34
C LYS A 221 3.39 -11.05 19.52
N TRP A 222 2.85 -12.24 19.72
CA TRP A 222 3.32 -13.43 19.04
C TRP A 222 2.72 -13.54 17.64
N CYS A 223 3.58 -13.68 16.64
CA CYS A 223 3.17 -13.84 15.25
C CYS A 223 3.42 -15.27 14.78
N LYS A 224 2.38 -16.11 14.81
CA LYS A 224 2.42 -17.49 14.34
C LYS A 224 2.95 -17.65 12.90
N PRO A 225 2.53 -16.84 11.91
CA PRO A 225 3.10 -16.88 10.56
C PRO A 225 4.62 -16.66 10.51
N CYS A 226 5.14 -15.65 11.22
CA CYS A 226 6.57 -15.38 11.30
C CYS A 226 7.33 -16.50 12.00
N GLN A 227 6.78 -17.08 13.06
CA GLN A 227 7.40 -18.24 13.71
C GLN A 227 7.47 -19.45 12.76
N ILE A 228 6.41 -19.73 12.01
CA ILE A 228 6.40 -20.81 11.01
C ILE A 228 7.46 -20.57 9.94
N ASN A 229 7.59 -19.33 9.44
CA ASN A 229 8.61 -18.99 8.45
C ASN A 229 10.02 -19.16 9.03
N TYR A 230 10.26 -18.65 10.25
CA TYR A 230 11.52 -18.86 10.96
C TYR A 230 11.86 -20.35 11.10
N LEU A 231 10.91 -21.19 11.48
CA LEU A 231 11.12 -22.63 11.59
C LEU A 231 11.53 -23.24 10.24
N LYS A 232 10.81 -22.89 9.16
CA LYS A 232 11.11 -23.37 7.80
C LYS A 232 12.50 -22.98 7.34
N ASP A 233 12.91 -21.73 7.58
CA ASP A 233 14.22 -21.21 7.19
C ASP A 233 15.36 -21.90 7.95
N ASN A 234 15.07 -22.46 9.12
CA ASN A 234 16.04 -23.06 10.03
C ASN A 234 15.95 -24.59 10.13
N PHE A 235 15.17 -25.27 9.26
CA PHE A 235 15.03 -26.73 9.34
C PHE A 235 16.36 -27.49 9.29
N THR A 236 17.35 -26.96 8.61
CA THR A 236 18.70 -27.55 8.51
C THR A 236 19.47 -27.53 9.83
N ASN A 237 19.09 -26.69 10.80
CA ASN A 237 19.76 -26.58 12.10
C ASN A 237 19.44 -27.73 13.06
N TRP A 238 18.36 -28.48 12.79
CA TRP A 238 17.87 -29.56 13.67
C TRP A 238 17.90 -30.94 12.98
N THR A 239 18.81 -31.13 12.02
CA THR A 239 18.93 -32.41 11.30
C THR A 239 19.58 -33.48 12.17
N SER A 240 19.00 -34.68 12.13
CA SER A 240 19.55 -35.92 12.66
C SER A 240 20.48 -36.63 11.69
N GLY A 241 20.51 -36.20 10.42
CA GLY A 241 21.12 -36.93 9.31
C GLY A 241 20.27 -38.09 8.78
N ASN A 242 19.07 -38.33 9.34
CA ASN A 242 18.12 -39.33 8.87
C ASN A 242 16.85 -38.67 8.33
N GLU A 243 16.62 -38.81 7.03
CA GLU A 243 15.51 -38.16 6.31
C GLU A 243 14.14 -38.38 6.96
N LYS A 244 13.83 -39.60 7.42
CA LYS A 244 12.53 -39.92 8.04
C LYS A 244 12.36 -39.27 9.41
N ILE A 245 13.44 -39.19 10.19
CA ILE A 245 13.42 -38.53 11.50
C ILE A 245 13.31 -37.01 11.30
N ASP A 246 14.03 -36.47 10.33
CA ASP A 246 14.00 -35.04 10.02
C ASP A 246 12.61 -34.61 9.53
N GLU A 247 11.96 -35.40 8.66
CA GLU A 247 10.58 -35.16 8.23
C GLU A 247 9.61 -35.16 9.43
N PHE A 248 9.82 -36.08 10.38
CA PHE A 248 9.02 -36.12 11.61
C PHE A 248 9.25 -34.89 12.50
N ILE A 249 10.50 -34.46 12.67
CA ILE A 249 10.85 -33.24 13.41
C ILE A 249 10.15 -32.03 12.80
N GLN A 250 10.27 -31.84 11.48
CA GLN A 250 9.61 -30.72 10.77
C GLN A 250 8.09 -30.75 10.95
N LYS A 251 7.46 -31.93 10.84
CA LYS A 251 6.02 -32.10 11.10
C LYS A 251 5.64 -31.71 12.52
N MET A 252 6.45 -32.08 13.52
CA MET A 252 6.20 -31.73 14.92
C MET A 252 6.39 -30.23 15.16
N GLN A 253 7.42 -29.61 14.59
CA GLN A 253 7.65 -28.16 14.68
C GLN A 253 6.52 -27.33 14.08
N LEU A 254 5.87 -27.80 13.02
CA LEU A 254 4.75 -27.09 12.39
C LEU A 254 3.38 -27.35 13.07
N LYS A 255 3.31 -28.28 14.03
CA LYS A 255 2.05 -28.71 14.62
C LYS A 255 1.72 -27.90 15.88
N ASN A 256 0.85 -26.90 15.72
CA ASN A 256 0.20 -26.14 16.81
C ASN A 256 1.14 -25.76 17.97
N ASN A 257 2.15 -24.93 17.68
CA ASN A 257 2.92 -24.26 18.71
C ASN A 257 2.24 -22.94 19.10
N CYS A 258 2.15 -22.63 20.40
CA CYS A 258 1.94 -21.30 20.95
C CYS A 258 3.28 -20.57 21.16
N TYR A 259 3.23 -19.34 21.70
CA TYR A 259 4.43 -18.50 21.87
C TYR A 259 5.44 -19.07 22.89
N ASP A 260 4.97 -19.87 23.83
CA ASP A 260 5.70 -20.48 24.94
C ASP A 260 5.97 -21.98 24.72
N ASP A 261 5.50 -22.55 23.61
CA ASP A 261 5.76 -23.95 23.30
C ASP A 261 7.23 -24.18 22.97
N LYS A 262 7.79 -25.22 23.60
CA LYS A 262 9.16 -25.64 23.32
C LYS A 262 9.26 -26.20 21.91
N ILE A 263 10.23 -25.71 21.15
CA ILE A 263 10.49 -26.18 19.78
C ILE A 263 10.97 -27.64 19.86
N PHE A 264 10.29 -28.52 19.12
CA PHE A 264 10.72 -29.90 18.97
C PHE A 264 12.01 -29.95 18.14
N GLU A 265 13.10 -30.51 18.67
CA GLU A 265 14.41 -30.50 18.02
C GLU A 265 15.13 -31.86 18.13
N TRP A 266 16.08 -32.08 17.22
CA TRP A 266 17.06 -33.16 17.36
C TRP A 266 18.08 -32.81 18.46
N ILE A 267 18.23 -33.69 19.43
CA ILE A 267 19.22 -33.56 20.51
C ILE A 267 20.31 -34.61 20.29
N PRO A 268 21.54 -34.21 19.92
CA PRO A 268 22.65 -35.15 19.82
C PRO A 268 22.91 -35.88 21.13
N PHE A 269 23.17 -37.18 21.04
CA PHE A 269 23.31 -38.06 22.21
C PHE A 269 24.36 -37.58 23.22
N TYR A 270 25.46 -36.97 22.76
CA TYR A 270 26.52 -36.47 23.64
C TYR A 270 26.09 -35.31 24.56
N LYS A 271 24.89 -34.71 24.35
CA LYS A 271 24.35 -33.67 25.23
C LYS A 271 23.74 -34.21 26.52
N PHE A 272 23.53 -35.52 26.64
CA PHE A 272 22.99 -36.14 27.85
C PHE A 272 24.11 -36.51 28.83
N ILE A 273 23.91 -36.23 30.13
CA ILE A 273 24.89 -36.49 31.19
C ILE A 273 24.69 -37.88 31.81
N GLU A 274 23.45 -38.27 32.06
CA GLU A 274 23.09 -39.56 32.63
C GLU A 274 21.85 -40.07 31.91
N ILE A 275 21.93 -41.31 31.43
CA ILE A 275 20.82 -42.00 30.77
C ILE A 275 20.66 -43.34 31.48
N ASN A 276 19.48 -43.55 32.07
CA ASN A 276 19.13 -44.80 32.72
C ASN A 276 18.15 -45.57 31.82
N GLU A 277 18.56 -46.75 31.35
CA GLU A 277 17.69 -47.66 30.60
C GLU A 277 16.80 -48.44 31.58
N LYS A 278 15.50 -48.55 31.26
CA LYS A 278 14.50 -49.29 32.05
C LYS A 278 14.08 -50.56 31.34
#